data_AF-A0AAP5Z0H3-F1
#
_entry.id   AF-A0AAP5Z0H3-F1
#
_cell.length_a   1.000
_cell.length_b   1.000
_cell.length_c   1.000
_cell.angle_alpha   90.00
_cell.angle_beta   90.00
_cell.angle_gamma   90.00
#
_symmetry.space_group_name_H-M   'P 1'
#
loop_
_entity.id
_entity.type
_entity.pdbx_description
1 polymer ?
#
loop_
_entity_poly.entity_id
_entity_poly.type
_entity_poly.pdbx_seq_one_letter_code
_entity_poly.pdbx_strand_id
1 'polypeptide(L)' 'WQENEPNNDVLRSHIYQLRGQLDKPFEEHLLKTIPKVGFRLEPGA' A
#
# COMPACT_ATOMS: atom_id res chain seq x y z
N TRP A 1 -9.45 7.61 5.69
CA TRP A 1 -9.35 9.03 6.08
C TRP A 1 -10.67 9.71 6.37
N GLN A 2 -11.81 8.99 6.36
CA GLN A 2 -13.12 9.54 6.72
C GLN A 2 -13.35 10.89 6.04
N GLU A 3 -13.61 11.96 6.81
CA GLU A 3 -13.94 13.28 6.27
C GLU A 3 -12.72 14.19 6.00
N ASN A 4 -11.53 13.80 6.45
CA ASN A 4 -10.32 14.59 6.26
C ASN A 4 -9.51 14.02 5.11
N GLU A 5 -9.74 14.52 3.89
CA GLU A 5 -8.92 14.14 2.74
C GLU A 5 -7.43 14.35 3.10
N PRO A 6 -6.62 13.29 3.08
CA PRO A 6 -5.22 13.42 3.41
C PRO A 6 -4.54 14.29 2.35
N ASN A 7 -3.61 15.14 2.78
CA ASN A 7 -2.66 15.71 1.84
C ASN A 7 -1.96 14.56 1.08
N ASN A 8 -1.63 14.75 -0.20
CA ASN A 8 -1.17 13.69 -1.10
C ASN A 8 0.02 12.88 -0.53
N ASP A 9 0.87 13.54 0.27
CA ASP A 9 2.04 12.92 0.91
C ASP A 9 1.70 11.95 2.05
N VAL A 10 0.55 12.12 2.70
CA VAL A 10 0.09 11.26 3.80
C VAL A 10 -0.29 9.88 3.26
N LEU A 11 -0.97 9.80 2.12
CA LEU A 11 -1.32 8.53 1.48
C LEU A 11 -0.07 7.72 1.12
N ARG A 12 0.95 8.36 0.51
CA ARG A 12 2.22 7.68 0.19
C ARG A 12 2.93 7.17 1.45
N SER A 13 2.96 7.98 2.50
CA SER A 13 3.59 7.61 3.77
C SER A 13 2.91 6.39 4.41
N HIS A 14 1.58 6.37 4.43
CA HIS A 14 0.83 5.23 4.94
C HIS A 14 1.00 3.97 4.10
N ILE A 15 1.07 4.09 2.77
CA ILE A 15 1.34 2.94 1.89
C ILE A 15 2.74 2.37 2.12
N TYR A 16 3.75 3.23 2.34
CA TYR A 16 5.10 2.78 2.67
C TYR A 16 5.14 2.04 4.02
N GLN A 17 4.49 2.59 5.05
CA GLN A 17 4.36 1.93 6.35
C GLN A 17 3.60 0.60 6.27
N LEU A 18 2.56 0.54 5.44
CA LEU A 18 1.79 -0.68 5.19
C LEU A 18 2.68 -1.74 4.53
N ARG A 19 3.44 -1.39 3.49
CA ARG A 19 4.38 -2.31 2.83
C ARG A 19 5.38 -2.91 3.80
N GLY A 20 5.98 -2.10 4.66
CA GLY A 20 6.97 -2.58 5.63
C GLY A 20 6.41 -3.61 6.62
N GLN A 21 5.14 -3.48 7.00
CA GLN A 21 4.46 -4.41 7.91
C GLN A 21 3.86 -5.61 7.17
N LEU A 22 3.32 -5.39 5.98
CA LEU A 22 2.60 -6.38 5.19
C LEU A 22 3.54 -7.30 4.42
N ASP A 23 4.59 -6.78 3.79
CA ASP A 23 5.46 -7.60 2.93
C ASP A 23 6.51 -8.38 3.74
N LYS A 24 6.91 -7.88 4.92
CA LYS A 24 7.93 -8.53 5.77
C LYS A 24 7.63 -9.99 6.16
N PRO A 25 6.39 -10.37 6.51
CA PRO A 25 6.07 -11.76 6.87
C PRO A 25 5.91 -12.72 5.69
N PHE A 26 6.02 -12.26 4.43
CA PHE A 26 5.83 -13.10 3.24
C PHE A 26 7.08 -13.09 2.36
N GLU A 27 7.27 -14.16 1.59
CA GLU A 27 8.38 -14.25 0.62
C GLU A 27 8.18 -13.33 -0.58
N GLU A 28 6.92 -12.98 -0.87
CA GLU A 28 6.54 -12.11 -1.98
C GLU A 28 5.86 -10.83 -1.50
N HIS A 29 6.08 -9.75 -2.24
CA HIS A 29 5.36 -8.50 -2.03
C HIS A 29 3.87 -8.65 -2.35
N LEU A 30 3.02 -8.57 -1.33
CA LEU A 30 1.56 -8.72 -1.46
C LEU A 30 0.90 -7.44 -1.99
N LEU A 31 1.51 -6.27 -1.77
CA LEU A 31 0.97 -5.00 -2.27
C LEU A 31 1.58 -4.65 -3.64
N LYS A 32 0.79 -4.70 -4.70
CA LYS A 32 1.20 -4.29 -6.06
C LYS A 32 0.74 -2.86 -6.37
N THR A 33 1.59 -2.10 -7.04
CA THR A 33 1.23 -0.77 -7.55
C THR A 33 0.65 -0.91 -8.96
N ILE A 34 -0.56 -0.42 -9.19
CA ILE A 34 -1.23 -0.40 -10.48
C ILE A 34 -1.15 1.03 -11.04
N PRO A 35 -0.37 1.26 -12.11
CA PRO A 35 -0.21 2.59 -12.69
C PRO A 35 -1.56 3.24 -13.03
N LYS A 36 -1.72 4.52 -12.67
CA LYS A 36 -2.93 5.33 -12.92
C LYS A 36 -4.20 4.86 -12.20
N VAL A 37 -4.13 3.83 -11.36
CA VAL A 37 -5.28 3.28 -10.62
C VAL A 37 -5.05 3.34 -9.11
N GLY A 38 -3.90 2.85 -8.61
CA GLY A 38 -3.62 2.80 -7.18
C GLY A 38 -2.85 1.55 -6.77
N PHE A 39 -3.35 0.84 -5.76
CA PHE A 39 -2.71 -0.35 -5.20
C PHE A 39 -3.66 -1.54 -5.17
N ARG A 40 -3.12 -2.74 -5.33
CA ARG A 40 -3.86 -4.01 -5.27
C ARG A 40 -3.18 -4.95 -4.28
N LEU A 41 -3.96 -5.66 -3.50
CA LEU A 41 -3.50 -6.82 -2.74
C LEU A 41 -3.59 -8.06 -3.62
N GLU A 42 -2.49 -8.78 -3.73
CA GLU A 42 -2.39 -10.02 -4.50
C GLU A 42 -1.69 -11.05 -3.60
N PRO A 43 -2.35 -12.18 -3.27
CA PRO A 43 -1.69 -13.26 -2.54
C PRO A 43 -0.51 -13.77 -3.36
N GLY A 44 0.63 -14.00 -2.70
CA GLY A 44 1.76 -14.70 -3.32
C GLY A 44 1.31 -16.08 -3.80
N ALA A 45 1.80 -16.49 -4.96
CA ALA A 45 1.39 -17.72 -5.64
C ALA A 45 1.74 -18.99 -4.85
#